data_AF-A0A7C9DEG3-F1
#
_entry.id   AF-A0A7C9DEG3-F1
#
_cell.length_a   1.000
_cell.length_b   1.000
_cell.length_c   1.000
_cell.angle_alpha   90.00
_cell.angle_beta   90.00
_cell.angle_gamma   90.00
#
_symmetry.space_group_name_H-M   'P 1'
#
loop_
_entity.id
_entity.type
_entity.pdbx_description
1 polymer ?
#
loop_
_entity_poly.entity_id
_entity_poly.type
_entity_poly.pdbx_seq_one_letter_code
_entity_poly.pdbx_strand_id
1 'polypeptide(L)'
;LWDIKTFNRALPAQIGSLIHLRYLGIRASNITELPASIGNLRNLLTLDYRDVDSTVDQLPIKIPDTLGKLVLLRHLFLPIECPWSVGDLSLSSMKNLRTLWGVKRGEGGNWLSRQVATLSITLKKLKIVVSTQTELAMTFCCPSLLSDELHTFHCEMKDGVALQLVEHICNHQQLHKLILTGEIRMKLAHILPSNLVILELKDSKLKDEDPMATIGAMQLLKLLRLSNSYLGTTFACKCGSFPQLEELYLANLKNLNEWTIEEESLSCLKKLEILRCKQLMRFPKGLLFVTTLVELEYFGMPKEFGQQASGLGWSPRYRLPHYFETIVEQCDTLVDTSSMNKLYEHLTAGVFLNNKRQKYWIIKQEDGYHNCFMLYAIDLFPLPLDDGLSLGHLPYSCYEYIKMAESDGTLIEVIQVQQPFGCNGFIRGKFDTRYLSMGITYEVAFVIMLLEAVCARPIPAAVCGIAFARPSLHEGPSQKHEHSLDDKPKDEWIRLLAGRLKMPQNTGKLQISLTGIQPGAIIKGVIIEPVF
;
A
#
# COMPACT_ATOMS: atom_id res chain seq x y z
N LEU A 1 -5.19 -19.69 -9.56
CA LEU A 1 -6.05 -18.58 -10.01
C LEU A 1 -5.50 -17.32 -9.38
N TRP A 2 -4.96 -16.42 -10.20
CA TRP A 2 -4.38 -15.15 -9.78
C TRP A 2 -4.99 -14.04 -10.62
N ASP A 3 -5.38 -12.92 -10.01
CA ASP A 3 -5.99 -11.77 -10.68
C ASP A 3 -7.22 -12.11 -11.54
N ILE A 4 -8.00 -13.09 -11.09
CA ILE A 4 -9.20 -13.53 -11.81
C ILE A 4 -10.39 -12.66 -11.42
N LYS A 5 -11.03 -12.08 -12.43
CA LYS A 5 -12.27 -11.32 -12.30
C LYS A 5 -13.41 -12.08 -12.99
N THR A 6 -14.40 -12.48 -12.22
CA THR A 6 -15.62 -13.14 -12.71
C THR A 6 -16.80 -12.17 -12.59
N PHE A 7 -17.71 -12.17 -13.57
CA PHE A 7 -18.87 -11.29 -13.56
C PHE A 7 -19.81 -11.58 -12.38
N ASN A 8 -20.00 -12.86 -12.06
CA ASN A 8 -20.84 -13.32 -10.95
C ASN A 8 -20.09 -13.45 -9.62
N ARG A 9 -18.80 -13.09 -9.55
CA ARG A 9 -17.95 -13.18 -8.35
C ARG A 9 -17.93 -14.55 -7.66
N ALA A 10 -18.22 -15.62 -8.40
CA ALA A 10 -18.35 -16.97 -7.85
C ALA A 10 -17.44 -17.95 -8.59
N LEU A 11 -16.86 -18.88 -7.84
CA LEU A 11 -16.10 -19.96 -8.44
C LEU A 11 -17.07 -21.00 -9.05
N PRO A 12 -16.89 -21.45 -10.31
CA PRO A 12 -17.80 -22.39 -10.93
C PRO A 12 -17.89 -23.72 -10.18
N ALA A 13 -19.12 -24.27 -10.03
CA ALA A 13 -19.36 -25.52 -9.31
C ALA A 13 -18.61 -26.72 -9.92
N GLN A 14 -18.25 -26.65 -11.20
CA GLN A 14 -17.46 -27.64 -11.94
C GLN A 14 -16.08 -27.88 -11.30
N ILE A 15 -15.56 -26.94 -10.50
CA ILE A 15 -14.31 -27.15 -9.75
C ILE A 15 -14.34 -28.45 -8.94
N GLY A 16 -15.49 -28.82 -8.38
CA GLY A 16 -15.67 -30.03 -7.58
C GLY A 16 -15.53 -31.34 -8.36
N SER A 17 -15.45 -31.30 -9.69
CA SER A 17 -15.15 -32.46 -10.53
C SER A 17 -13.66 -32.82 -10.55
N LEU A 18 -12.78 -31.88 -10.15
CA LEU A 18 -11.34 -32.06 -10.12
C LEU A 18 -10.89 -32.86 -8.88
N ILE A 19 -11.44 -34.05 -8.66
CA ILE A 19 -11.28 -34.85 -7.44
C ILE A 19 -9.82 -35.23 -7.11
N HIS A 20 -8.91 -35.16 -8.08
CA HIS A 20 -7.47 -35.40 -7.90
C HIS A 20 -6.68 -34.14 -7.54
N LEU A 21 -7.33 -32.97 -7.49
CA LEU A 21 -6.68 -31.70 -7.20
C LEU A 21 -6.07 -31.72 -5.80
N ARG A 22 -4.80 -31.32 -5.70
CA ARG A 22 -4.03 -31.26 -4.45
C ARG A 22 -3.79 -29.83 -3.97
N TYR A 23 -3.81 -28.86 -4.88
CA TYR A 23 -3.58 -27.46 -4.57
C TYR A 23 -4.60 -26.60 -5.31
N LEU A 24 -5.27 -25.72 -4.59
CA LEU A 24 -6.14 -24.70 -5.16
C LEU A 24 -5.78 -23.35 -4.53
N GLY A 25 -5.18 -22.47 -5.33
CA GLY A 25 -4.92 -21.09 -4.96
C GLY A 25 -5.83 -20.15 -5.72
N ILE A 26 -6.54 -19.29 -4.98
CA ILE A 26 -7.46 -18.26 -5.42
C ILE A 26 -6.98 -16.98 -4.71
N ARG A 27 -6.15 -16.22 -5.40
CA ARG A 27 -5.53 -15.00 -4.85
C ARG A 27 -5.75 -13.82 -5.78
N ALA A 28 -5.73 -12.61 -5.21
CA ALA A 28 -5.93 -11.36 -5.92
C ALA A 28 -7.20 -11.39 -6.79
N SER A 29 -8.26 -12.08 -6.37
CA SER A 29 -9.45 -12.31 -7.21
C SER A 29 -10.66 -11.56 -6.68
N ASN A 30 -11.67 -11.33 -7.52
CA ASN A 30 -12.95 -10.80 -7.07
C ASN A 30 -13.96 -11.89 -6.63
N ILE A 31 -13.50 -13.14 -6.49
CA ILE A 31 -14.34 -14.29 -6.15
C ILE A 31 -14.67 -14.24 -4.67
N THR A 32 -15.94 -13.98 -4.33
CA THR A 32 -16.44 -13.87 -2.96
C THR A 32 -17.24 -15.11 -2.52
N GLU A 33 -17.58 -16.01 -3.45
CA GLU A 33 -18.34 -17.22 -3.15
C GLU A 33 -17.64 -18.50 -3.66
N LEU A 34 -17.37 -19.42 -2.73
CA LEU A 34 -16.92 -20.78 -3.05
C LEU A 34 -18.13 -21.72 -3.17
N PRO A 35 -18.22 -22.55 -4.23
CA PRO A 35 -19.34 -23.45 -4.43
C PRO A 35 -19.29 -24.60 -3.41
N ALA A 36 -20.45 -25.12 -3.01
CA ALA A 36 -20.53 -26.27 -2.10
C ALA A 36 -19.81 -27.53 -2.63
N SER A 37 -19.66 -27.64 -3.96
CA SER A 37 -18.91 -28.70 -4.62
C SER A 37 -17.41 -28.70 -4.28
N ILE A 38 -16.88 -27.64 -3.67
CA ILE A 38 -15.51 -27.62 -3.13
C ILE A 38 -15.27 -28.78 -2.16
N GLY A 39 -16.30 -29.21 -1.41
CA GLY A 39 -16.20 -30.34 -0.49
C GLY A 39 -15.97 -31.71 -1.17
N ASN A 40 -16.06 -31.79 -2.50
CA ASN A 40 -15.76 -33.00 -3.27
C ASN A 40 -14.26 -33.20 -3.49
N LEU A 41 -13.44 -32.16 -3.28
CA LEU A 41 -11.99 -32.18 -3.48
C LEU A 41 -11.26 -32.91 -2.33
N ARG A 42 -11.62 -34.16 -2.06
CA ARG A 42 -11.13 -34.93 -0.90
C ARG A 42 -9.60 -35.13 -0.87
N ASN A 43 -8.93 -35.00 -2.02
CA ASN A 43 -7.47 -35.07 -2.16
C ASN A 43 -6.74 -33.72 -2.01
N LEU A 44 -7.48 -32.63 -1.73
CA LEU A 44 -6.91 -31.31 -1.61
C LEU A 44 -6.02 -31.22 -0.36
N LEU A 45 -4.78 -30.79 -0.55
CA LEU A 45 -3.79 -30.59 0.50
C LEU A 45 -3.66 -29.11 0.89
N THR A 46 -3.83 -28.21 -0.08
CA THR A 46 -3.74 -26.76 0.14
C THR A 46 -4.92 -26.05 -0.51
N LEU A 47 -5.64 -25.26 0.29
CA LEU A 47 -6.57 -24.25 -0.17
C LEU A 47 -6.05 -22.88 0.26
N ASP A 48 -5.75 -22.03 -0.71
CA ASP A 48 -5.29 -20.67 -0.47
C ASP A 48 -6.31 -19.69 -1.04
N TYR A 49 -7.07 -19.05 -0.16
CA TYR A 49 -8.15 -18.13 -0.49
C TYR A 49 -7.88 -16.75 0.13
N ARG A 50 -6.68 -16.21 -0.08
CA ARG A 50 -6.27 -14.89 0.43
C ARG A 50 -6.47 -13.80 -0.61
N ASP A 51 -6.37 -12.55 -0.19
CA ASP A 51 -6.30 -11.38 -1.07
C ASP A 51 -7.52 -11.30 -2.01
N VAL A 52 -8.71 -11.47 -1.46
CA VAL A 52 -9.97 -11.34 -2.20
C VAL A 52 -10.41 -9.88 -2.18
N ASP A 53 -10.68 -9.32 -3.37
CA ASP A 53 -11.22 -7.98 -3.51
C ASP A 53 -12.75 -7.98 -3.35
N SER A 54 -13.22 -7.45 -2.22
CA SER A 54 -14.63 -7.26 -1.89
C SER A 54 -15.05 -5.79 -1.78
N THR A 55 -14.19 -4.86 -2.23
CA THR A 55 -14.31 -3.42 -1.93
C THR A 55 -15.50 -2.73 -2.61
N VAL A 56 -16.01 -3.30 -3.70
CA VAL A 56 -17.06 -2.69 -4.54
C VAL A 56 -18.47 -2.80 -3.92
N ASP A 57 -18.78 -3.93 -3.26
CA ASP A 57 -20.16 -4.24 -2.85
C ASP A 57 -20.34 -4.37 -1.33
N GLN A 58 -19.25 -4.32 -0.55
CA GLN A 58 -19.22 -4.53 0.91
C GLN A 58 -19.87 -5.85 1.41
N LEU A 59 -20.22 -6.76 0.50
CA LEU A 59 -20.86 -8.03 0.85
C LEU A 59 -19.84 -8.99 1.50
N PRO A 60 -20.27 -9.74 2.53
CA PRO A 60 -19.39 -10.71 3.19
C PRO A 60 -19.07 -11.87 2.25
N ILE A 61 -17.80 -12.28 2.25
CA ILE A 61 -17.37 -13.52 1.60
C ILE A 61 -18.06 -14.71 2.24
N LYS A 62 -18.64 -15.62 1.45
CA LYS A 62 -19.29 -16.83 1.99
C LYS A 62 -18.31 -17.98 2.03
N ILE A 63 -18.08 -18.50 3.24
CA ILE A 63 -17.28 -19.70 3.48
C ILE A 63 -18.20 -20.89 3.66
N PRO A 64 -18.14 -21.89 2.75
CA PRO A 64 -19.05 -23.01 2.81
C PRO A 64 -18.60 -24.05 3.85
N ASP A 65 -19.54 -24.55 4.65
CA ASP A 65 -19.29 -25.58 5.68
C ASP A 65 -18.77 -26.89 5.09
N THR A 66 -19.00 -27.10 3.79
CA THR A 66 -18.46 -28.24 3.04
C THR A 66 -16.93 -28.27 3.01
N LEU A 67 -16.23 -27.19 3.36
CA LEU A 67 -14.78 -27.22 3.58
C LEU A 67 -14.36 -28.24 4.65
N GLY A 68 -15.22 -28.51 5.65
CA GLY A 68 -14.95 -29.56 6.66
C GLY A 68 -14.88 -30.98 6.08
N LYS A 69 -15.30 -31.18 4.82
CA LYS A 69 -15.18 -32.47 4.12
C LYS A 69 -13.76 -32.73 3.60
N LEU A 70 -12.88 -31.73 3.60
CA LEU A 70 -11.51 -31.81 3.07
C LEU A 70 -10.56 -32.46 4.10
N VAL A 71 -10.73 -33.77 4.32
CA VAL A 71 -10.04 -34.51 5.39
C VAL A 71 -8.52 -34.62 5.23
N LEU A 72 -8.00 -34.48 4.00
CA LEU A 72 -6.55 -34.50 3.72
C LEU A 72 -5.91 -33.10 3.73
N LEU A 73 -6.70 -32.05 3.98
CA LEU A 73 -6.21 -30.68 3.94
C LEU A 73 -5.14 -30.44 5.01
N ARG A 74 -4.01 -29.90 4.56
CA ARG A 74 -2.85 -29.56 5.40
C ARG A 74 -2.69 -28.05 5.56
N HIS A 75 -3.07 -27.28 4.55
CA HIS A 75 -2.89 -25.83 4.57
C HIS A 75 -4.19 -25.13 4.14
N LEU A 76 -4.74 -24.34 5.05
CA LEU A 76 -5.92 -23.52 4.81
C LEU A 76 -5.57 -22.05 5.07
N PHE A 77 -5.62 -21.25 4.01
CA PHE A 77 -5.49 -19.80 4.09
C PHE A 77 -6.81 -19.13 3.71
N LEU A 78 -7.29 -18.26 4.58
CA LEU A 78 -8.59 -17.63 4.50
C LEU A 78 -8.45 -16.10 4.35
N PRO A 79 -9.46 -15.41 3.80
CA PRO A 79 -9.45 -13.97 3.65
C PRO A 79 -9.46 -13.24 5.00
N ILE A 80 -8.65 -12.18 5.13
CA ILE A 80 -8.50 -11.43 6.39
C ILE A 80 -9.00 -10.00 6.26
N GLU A 81 -8.72 -9.35 5.13
CA GLU A 81 -8.96 -7.92 4.89
C GLU A 81 -10.42 -7.55 4.60
N CYS A 82 -11.30 -8.54 4.48
CA CYS A 82 -12.69 -8.37 4.06
C CYS A 82 -13.66 -9.10 5.00
N PRO A 83 -14.87 -8.57 5.27
CA PRO A 83 -15.87 -9.29 6.07
C PRO A 83 -16.24 -10.61 5.40
N TRP A 84 -16.62 -11.58 6.22
CA TRP A 84 -17.00 -12.91 5.75
C TRP A 84 -18.06 -13.53 6.67
N SER A 85 -18.88 -14.37 6.07
CA SER A 85 -19.87 -15.19 6.74
C SER A 85 -19.43 -16.65 6.63
N VAL A 86 -19.60 -17.38 7.72
CA VAL A 86 -19.32 -18.81 7.79
C VAL A 86 -20.53 -19.46 8.44
N GLY A 87 -20.95 -20.59 7.89
CA GLY A 87 -21.98 -21.40 8.55
C GLY A 87 -21.41 -22.15 9.75
N ASP A 88 -21.85 -23.39 9.95
CA ASP A 88 -21.36 -24.26 11.01
C ASP A 88 -20.12 -25.09 10.57
N LEU A 89 -19.17 -24.44 9.88
CA LEU A 89 -17.89 -25.05 9.52
C LEU A 89 -17.18 -25.59 10.77
N SER A 90 -16.98 -26.91 10.82
CA SER A 90 -16.30 -27.57 11.93
C SER A 90 -14.81 -27.76 11.64
N LEU A 91 -13.95 -27.07 12.39
CA LEU A 91 -12.49 -27.18 12.23
C LEU A 91 -11.93 -28.51 12.75
N SER A 92 -12.60 -29.14 13.72
CA SER A 92 -12.19 -30.42 14.31
C SER A 92 -12.21 -31.59 13.31
N SER A 93 -12.97 -31.46 12.23
CA SER A 93 -13.01 -32.43 11.13
C SER A 93 -11.70 -32.50 10.32
N MET A 94 -10.92 -31.41 10.30
CA MET A 94 -9.68 -31.27 9.52
C MET A 94 -8.46 -31.71 10.32
N LYS A 95 -8.39 -33.02 10.63
CA LYS A 95 -7.37 -33.59 11.53
C LYS A 95 -5.92 -33.46 11.04
N ASN A 96 -5.70 -33.34 9.73
CA ASN A 96 -4.37 -33.27 9.11
C ASN A 96 -3.82 -31.85 8.96
N LEU A 97 -4.54 -30.85 9.47
CA LEU A 97 -4.22 -29.46 9.26
C LEU A 97 -2.91 -29.08 9.96
N ARG A 98 -1.98 -28.50 9.20
CA ARG A 98 -0.66 -28.01 9.65
C ARG A 98 -0.57 -26.49 9.63
N THR A 99 -1.35 -25.84 8.77
CA THR A 99 -1.42 -24.39 8.67
C THR A 99 -2.86 -23.95 8.61
N LEU A 100 -3.22 -23.05 9.52
CA LEU A 100 -4.52 -22.41 9.57
C LEU A 100 -4.30 -20.90 9.67
N TRP A 101 -4.62 -20.18 8.62
CA TRP A 101 -4.27 -18.77 8.51
C TRP A 101 -5.48 -17.92 8.16
N GLY A 102 -5.77 -16.92 8.99
CA GLY A 102 -6.85 -15.96 8.75
C GLY A 102 -8.19 -16.34 9.36
N VAL A 103 -8.20 -17.13 10.42
CA VAL A 103 -9.44 -17.46 11.13
C VAL A 103 -9.87 -16.28 11.97
N LYS A 104 -11.12 -15.86 11.80
CA LYS A 104 -11.67 -14.72 12.52
C LYS A 104 -13.16 -14.88 12.74
N ARG A 105 -13.75 -13.95 13.48
CA ARG A 105 -15.20 -13.87 13.68
C ARG A 105 -15.93 -13.75 12.33
N GLY A 106 -16.94 -14.59 12.11
CA GLY A 106 -17.89 -14.44 11.01
C GLY A 106 -19.07 -13.56 11.42
N GLU A 107 -19.81 -13.03 10.44
CA GLU A 107 -21.05 -12.29 10.72
C GLU A 107 -22.05 -13.15 11.50
N GLY A 108 -22.66 -12.55 12.53
CA GLY A 108 -23.84 -13.12 13.21
C GLY A 108 -23.60 -14.21 14.28
N GLY A 109 -22.38 -14.50 14.73
CA GLY A 109 -22.22 -15.59 15.71
C GLY A 109 -20.94 -15.66 16.55
N ASN A 110 -20.93 -16.65 17.45
CA ASN A 110 -19.83 -17.05 18.32
C ASN A 110 -18.99 -18.21 17.72
N TRP A 111 -19.03 -18.36 16.39
CA TRP A 111 -18.38 -19.47 15.68
C TRP A 111 -16.91 -19.62 16.07
N LEU A 112 -16.16 -18.50 16.07
CA LEU A 112 -14.74 -18.50 16.44
C LEU A 112 -14.53 -19.09 17.84
N SER A 113 -15.30 -18.63 18.84
CA SER A 113 -15.22 -19.11 20.21
C SER A 113 -15.47 -20.61 20.34
N ARG A 114 -16.42 -21.16 19.55
CA ARG A 114 -16.70 -22.61 19.52
C ARG A 114 -15.57 -23.40 18.86
N GLN A 115 -15.03 -22.89 17.74
CA GLN A 115 -14.05 -23.63 16.95
C GLN A 115 -12.63 -23.58 17.52
N VAL A 116 -12.23 -22.46 18.14
CA VAL A 116 -10.89 -22.28 18.71
C VAL A 116 -10.58 -23.34 19.78
N ALA A 117 -11.57 -23.72 20.60
CA ALA A 117 -11.43 -24.78 21.60
C ALA A 117 -11.19 -26.18 20.99
N THR A 118 -11.45 -26.36 19.70
CA THR A 118 -11.38 -27.65 19.00
C THR A 118 -10.23 -27.72 17.99
N LEU A 119 -9.34 -26.71 17.99
CA LEU A 119 -8.20 -26.67 17.07
C LEU A 119 -7.28 -27.88 17.28
N SER A 120 -6.71 -28.36 16.18
CA SER A 120 -5.83 -29.53 16.18
C SER A 120 -4.47 -29.19 16.81
N ILE A 121 -3.98 -30.07 17.68
CA ILE A 121 -2.62 -30.00 18.26
C ILE A 121 -1.52 -30.18 17.21
N THR A 122 -1.86 -30.62 15.99
CA THR A 122 -0.87 -30.88 14.92
C THR A 122 -0.49 -29.63 14.13
N LEU A 123 -1.14 -28.48 14.43
CA LEU A 123 -0.89 -27.21 13.77
C LEU A 123 0.54 -26.73 14.03
N LYS A 124 1.20 -26.31 12.96
CA LYS A 124 2.54 -25.73 12.96
C LYS A 124 2.51 -24.21 12.77
N LYS A 125 1.46 -23.69 12.14
CA LYS A 125 1.27 -22.25 11.89
C LYS A 125 -0.18 -21.86 12.10
N LEU A 126 -0.39 -20.80 12.88
CA LEU A 126 -1.72 -20.30 13.23
C LEU A 126 -1.76 -18.77 13.10
N LYS A 127 -2.70 -18.24 12.29
CA LYS A 127 -3.10 -16.83 12.34
C LYS A 127 -4.58 -16.72 12.70
N ILE A 128 -4.86 -16.03 13.80
CA ILE A 128 -6.21 -15.76 14.30
C ILE A 128 -6.40 -14.24 14.44
N VAL A 129 -7.59 -13.75 14.08
CA VAL A 129 -8.03 -12.38 14.35
C VAL A 129 -9.21 -12.42 15.32
N VAL A 130 -9.08 -11.73 16.45
CA VAL A 130 -10.08 -11.68 17.52
C VAL A 130 -10.72 -10.31 17.63
N SER A 131 -12.00 -10.27 17.99
CA SER A 131 -12.78 -9.04 18.13
C SER A 131 -13.39 -8.86 19.52
N THR A 132 -13.24 -9.85 20.41
CA THR A 132 -13.70 -9.76 21.80
C THR A 132 -12.66 -10.31 22.79
N GLN A 133 -12.74 -9.87 24.05
CA GLN A 133 -11.85 -10.36 25.11
C GLN A 133 -12.02 -11.87 25.36
N THR A 134 -13.23 -12.40 25.22
CA THR A 134 -13.51 -13.84 25.37
C THR A 134 -12.83 -14.65 24.28
N GLU A 135 -12.92 -14.21 23.02
CA GLU A 135 -12.21 -14.87 21.90
C GLU A 135 -10.70 -14.85 22.12
N LEU A 136 -10.15 -13.72 22.60
CA LEU A 136 -8.74 -13.60 22.94
C LEU A 136 -8.32 -14.61 24.01
N ALA A 137 -9.02 -14.66 25.14
CA ALA A 137 -8.73 -15.60 26.22
C ALA A 137 -8.78 -17.06 25.74
N MET A 138 -9.81 -17.43 24.98
CA MET A 138 -9.94 -18.76 24.40
C MET A 138 -8.81 -19.10 23.41
N THR A 139 -8.36 -18.10 22.65
CA THR A 139 -7.25 -18.27 21.69
C THR A 139 -5.94 -18.61 22.39
N PHE A 140 -5.64 -17.96 23.51
CA PHE A 140 -4.43 -18.26 24.28
C PHE A 140 -4.53 -19.56 25.11
N CYS A 141 -5.74 -20.10 25.30
CA CYS A 141 -5.97 -21.41 25.92
C CYS A 141 -6.26 -22.53 24.91
N CYS A 142 -6.06 -22.29 23.61
CA CYS A 142 -6.43 -23.28 22.60
C CYS A 142 -5.44 -24.48 22.58
N PRO A 143 -5.90 -25.69 22.20
CA PRO A 143 -5.05 -26.88 22.22
C PRO A 143 -3.77 -26.73 21.38
N SER A 144 -3.82 -25.97 20.28
CA SER A 144 -2.67 -25.76 19.40
C SER A 144 -1.58 -24.88 20.00
N LEU A 145 -1.91 -23.97 20.92
CA LEU A 145 -0.92 -23.14 21.60
C LEU A 145 -0.41 -23.82 22.88
N LEU A 146 -1.26 -24.63 23.52
CA LEU A 146 -0.89 -25.48 24.65
C LEU A 146 -0.04 -26.68 24.20
N SER A 147 -0.21 -27.15 22.97
CA SER A 147 0.69 -28.12 22.36
C SER A 147 2.00 -27.44 22.01
N ASP A 148 3.12 -27.97 22.47
CA ASP A 148 4.47 -27.46 22.15
C ASP A 148 4.88 -27.75 20.68
N GLU A 149 3.92 -27.89 19.77
CA GLU A 149 4.13 -28.23 18.37
C GLU A 149 4.08 -27.01 17.44
N LEU A 150 3.59 -25.86 17.91
CA LEU A 150 3.37 -24.68 17.08
C LEU A 150 4.69 -23.92 16.85
N HIS A 151 5.03 -23.65 15.59
CA HIS A 151 6.25 -22.89 15.24
C HIS A 151 5.98 -21.43 14.91
N THR A 152 4.75 -21.09 14.52
CA THR A 152 4.37 -19.72 14.18
C THR A 152 2.99 -19.40 14.72
N PHE A 153 2.91 -18.32 15.48
CA PHE A 153 1.66 -17.79 16.01
C PHE A 153 1.52 -16.31 15.65
N HIS A 154 0.39 -15.97 15.03
CA HIS A 154 -0.01 -14.60 14.74
C HIS A 154 -1.38 -14.36 15.38
N CYS A 155 -1.44 -13.43 16.32
CA CYS A 155 -2.69 -12.96 16.89
C CYS A 155 -2.91 -11.48 16.55
N GLU A 156 -4.04 -11.18 15.91
CA GLU A 156 -4.47 -9.83 15.60
C GLU A 156 -5.70 -9.48 16.44
N MET A 157 -5.60 -8.44 17.25
CA MET A 157 -6.64 -7.96 18.14
C MET A 157 -7.26 -6.71 17.53
N LYS A 158 -8.58 -6.74 17.28
CA LYS A 158 -9.32 -5.56 16.83
C LYS A 158 -9.52 -4.54 17.96
N ASP A 159 -9.99 -3.34 17.58
CA ASP A 159 -10.13 -2.21 18.49
C ASP A 159 -10.96 -2.56 19.75
N GLY A 160 -10.48 -2.10 20.91
CA GLY A 160 -11.10 -2.35 22.21
C GLY A 160 -10.70 -3.68 22.87
N VAL A 161 -10.00 -4.57 22.16
CA VAL A 161 -9.45 -5.81 22.73
C VAL A 161 -8.00 -5.60 23.15
N ALA A 162 -7.64 -6.06 24.34
CA ALA A 162 -6.28 -5.93 24.85
C ALA A 162 -5.80 -7.20 25.57
N LEU A 163 -4.54 -7.56 25.33
CA LEU A 163 -3.89 -8.68 26.02
C LEU A 163 -3.54 -8.28 27.45
N GLN A 164 -4.22 -8.87 28.43
CA GLN A 164 -4.07 -8.51 29.86
C GLN A 164 -3.51 -9.66 30.69
N LEU A 165 -3.85 -10.90 30.33
CA LEU A 165 -3.41 -12.10 31.02
C LEU A 165 -3.30 -13.23 30.02
N VAL A 166 -2.17 -13.94 30.07
CA VAL A 166 -1.95 -15.21 29.39
C VAL A 166 -1.20 -16.13 30.32
N GLU A 167 -1.45 -17.42 30.15
CA GLU A 167 -0.74 -18.46 30.85
C GLU A 167 -0.04 -19.33 29.78
N HIS A 168 1.14 -19.86 30.11
CA HIS A 168 1.87 -20.89 29.34
C HIS A 168 2.60 -20.50 28.04
N ILE A 169 2.18 -19.48 27.27
CA ILE A 169 2.86 -19.17 25.98
C ILE A 169 4.36 -18.86 26.13
N CYS A 170 4.76 -18.23 27.24
CA CYS A 170 6.17 -17.93 27.55
C CYS A 170 7.03 -19.19 27.76
N ASN A 171 6.41 -20.35 28.03
CA ASN A 171 7.10 -21.62 28.26
C ASN A 171 7.19 -22.49 26.99
N HIS A 172 6.64 -22.03 25.86
CA HIS A 172 6.64 -22.79 24.61
C HIS A 172 8.08 -22.91 24.06
N GLN A 173 8.51 -24.12 23.70
CA GLN A 173 9.89 -24.45 23.29
C GLN A 173 10.08 -24.59 21.77
N GLN A 174 9.00 -24.75 21.00
CA GLN A 174 9.07 -24.83 19.52
C GLN A 174 8.56 -23.56 18.80
N LEU A 175 8.04 -22.56 19.53
CA LEU A 175 7.52 -21.33 18.93
C LEU A 175 8.67 -20.42 18.48
N HIS A 176 8.99 -20.46 17.18
CA HIS A 176 10.10 -19.67 16.61
C HIS A 176 9.67 -18.30 16.07
N LYS A 177 8.39 -18.12 15.72
CA LYS A 177 7.88 -16.86 15.18
C LYS A 177 6.60 -16.42 15.90
N LEU A 178 6.63 -15.23 16.48
CA LEU A 178 5.50 -14.61 17.16
C LEU A 178 5.19 -13.25 16.53
N ILE A 179 3.95 -13.07 16.10
CA ILE A 179 3.42 -11.78 15.64
C ILE A 179 2.21 -11.41 16.49
N LEU A 180 2.27 -10.26 17.15
CA LEU A 180 1.15 -9.72 17.92
C LEU A 180 0.78 -8.34 17.36
N THR A 181 -0.46 -8.20 16.92
CA THR A 181 -1.02 -6.93 16.43
C THR A 181 -2.16 -6.48 17.33
N GLY A 182 -2.10 -5.26 17.85
CA GLY A 182 -3.08 -4.68 18.78
C GLY A 182 -2.56 -4.61 20.23
N GLU A 183 -3.38 -4.06 21.13
CA GLU A 183 -2.94 -3.55 22.44
C GLU A 183 -2.51 -4.63 23.44
N ILE A 184 -1.38 -4.41 24.14
CA ILE A 184 -0.84 -5.28 25.19
C ILE A 184 -0.74 -4.48 26.50
N ARG A 185 -1.41 -4.97 27.55
CA ARG A 185 -1.48 -4.38 28.90
C ARG A 185 -0.87 -5.31 29.95
N MET A 186 0.27 -5.91 29.61
CA MET A 186 1.04 -6.76 30.51
C MET A 186 2.52 -6.76 30.10
N LYS A 187 3.38 -7.26 30.98
CA LYS A 187 4.82 -7.34 30.71
C LYS A 187 5.14 -8.39 29.64
N LEU A 188 6.08 -8.06 28.77
CA LEU A 188 6.56 -8.91 27.69
C LEU A 188 7.15 -10.22 28.20
N ALA A 189 7.78 -10.21 29.38
CA ALA A 189 8.34 -11.42 29.99
C ALA A 189 7.30 -12.53 30.23
N HIS A 190 6.01 -12.19 30.32
CA HIS A 190 4.93 -13.17 30.50
C HIS A 190 4.36 -13.71 29.18
N ILE A 191 4.71 -13.11 28.03
CA ILE A 191 4.18 -13.50 26.72
C ILE A 191 5.26 -14.01 25.75
N LEU A 192 6.54 -13.70 25.99
CA LEU A 192 7.62 -14.01 25.06
C LEU A 192 8.36 -15.29 25.45
N PRO A 193 8.25 -16.37 24.66
CA PRO A 193 9.14 -17.53 24.82
C PRO A 193 10.58 -17.24 24.38
N SER A 194 11.54 -17.94 25.00
CA SER A 194 12.98 -17.65 24.86
C SER A 194 13.61 -18.13 23.55
N ASN A 195 12.97 -19.06 22.85
CA ASN A 195 13.43 -19.68 21.60
C ASN A 195 12.99 -18.94 20.33
N LEU A 196 12.38 -17.76 20.47
CA LEU A 196 11.93 -16.96 19.33
C LEU A 196 13.10 -16.49 18.46
N VAL A 197 12.92 -16.68 17.16
CA VAL A 197 13.83 -16.21 16.10
C VAL A 197 13.30 -14.94 15.44
N ILE A 198 11.97 -14.82 15.34
CA ILE A 198 11.28 -13.68 14.73
C ILE A 198 10.20 -13.17 15.69
N LEU A 199 10.29 -11.90 16.05
CA LEU A 199 9.28 -11.20 16.84
C LEU A 199 8.79 -9.96 16.11
N GLU A 200 7.47 -9.84 15.94
CA GLU A 200 6.83 -8.66 15.38
C GLU A 200 5.74 -8.15 16.34
N LEU A 201 5.90 -6.93 16.84
CA LEU A 201 4.93 -6.24 17.66
C LEU A 201 4.39 -5.04 16.90
N LYS A 202 3.09 -5.05 16.61
CA LYS A 202 2.41 -3.98 15.88
C LYS A 202 1.26 -3.44 16.73
N ASP A 203 1.13 -2.12 16.80
CA ASP A 203 0.04 -1.45 17.52
C ASP A 203 -0.10 -1.89 19.00
N SER A 204 1.00 -2.38 19.60
CA SER A 204 1.02 -2.97 20.94
C SER A 204 0.91 -1.97 22.08
N LYS A 205 1.24 -0.70 21.82
CA LYS A 205 1.06 0.41 22.76
C LYS A 205 1.62 0.16 24.18
N LEU A 206 2.76 -0.53 24.29
CA LEU A 206 3.45 -0.80 25.56
C LEU A 206 3.80 0.53 26.26
N LYS A 207 3.55 0.61 27.57
CA LYS A 207 3.77 1.82 28.39
C LYS A 207 4.68 1.60 29.58
N ASP A 208 4.59 0.41 30.19
CA ASP A 208 5.11 0.18 31.55
C ASP A 208 6.54 -0.40 31.57
N GLU A 209 7.13 -0.68 30.42
CA GLU A 209 8.50 -1.19 30.29
C GLU A 209 9.12 -0.84 28.93
N ASP A 210 10.45 -0.74 28.89
CA ASP A 210 11.21 -0.63 27.65
C ASP A 210 11.28 -2.01 26.95
N PRO A 211 10.69 -2.16 25.75
CA PRO A 211 10.74 -3.42 25.03
C PRO A 211 12.18 -3.83 24.65
N MET A 212 13.09 -2.88 24.41
CA MET A 212 14.48 -3.21 24.07
C MET A 212 15.22 -3.84 25.24
N ALA A 213 14.90 -3.43 26.48
CA ALA A 213 15.47 -4.02 27.68
C ALA A 213 14.99 -5.46 27.91
N THR A 214 13.70 -5.74 27.71
CA THR A 214 13.13 -7.08 27.93
C THR A 214 13.49 -8.05 26.79
N ILE A 215 13.36 -7.61 25.54
CA ILE A 215 13.63 -8.43 24.35
C ILE A 215 15.15 -8.61 24.16
N GLY A 216 15.97 -7.66 24.64
CA GLY A 216 17.43 -7.69 24.50
C GLY A 216 18.11 -8.92 25.10
N ALA A 217 17.48 -9.60 26.07
CA ALA A 217 18.02 -10.82 26.67
C ALA A 217 17.91 -12.07 25.78
N MET A 218 17.17 -11.99 24.66
CA MET A 218 16.84 -13.15 23.82
C MET A 218 18.04 -13.58 22.97
N GLN A 219 18.42 -14.85 23.10
CA GLN A 219 19.68 -15.38 22.53
C GLN A 219 19.57 -15.83 21.08
N LEU A 220 18.37 -16.19 20.60
CA LEU A 220 18.14 -16.74 19.26
C LEU A 220 17.43 -15.76 18.31
N LEU A 221 17.08 -14.56 18.80
CA LEU A 221 16.31 -13.59 18.05
C LEU A 221 17.16 -13.00 16.92
N LYS A 222 16.72 -13.21 15.67
CA LYS A 222 17.39 -12.72 14.46
C LYS A 222 16.68 -11.53 13.83
N LEU A 223 15.36 -11.43 13.99
CA LEU A 223 14.56 -10.37 13.38
C LEU A 223 13.56 -9.80 14.39
N LEU A 224 13.63 -8.50 14.60
CA LEU A 224 12.70 -7.75 15.44
C LEU A 224 12.00 -6.64 14.64
N ARG A 225 10.66 -6.62 14.64
CA ARG A 225 9.87 -5.50 14.11
C ARG A 225 9.02 -4.89 15.21
N LEU A 226 9.18 -3.59 15.41
CA LEU A 226 8.42 -2.77 16.35
C LEU A 226 7.72 -1.66 15.56
N SER A 227 6.40 -1.75 15.41
CA SER A 227 5.61 -0.74 14.69
C SER A 227 4.49 -0.19 15.56
N ASN A 228 4.53 1.10 15.91
CA ASN A 228 3.54 1.72 16.81
C ASN A 228 3.36 0.90 18.12
N SER A 229 4.43 0.23 18.57
CA SER A 229 4.39 -0.77 19.62
C SER A 229 4.71 -0.23 21.00
N TYR A 230 5.34 0.95 21.10
CA TYR A 230 5.82 1.55 22.34
C TYR A 230 5.37 3.01 22.46
N LEU A 231 4.85 3.36 23.63
CA LEU A 231 4.38 4.71 23.98
C LEU A 231 5.31 5.43 24.96
N GLY A 232 6.33 4.75 25.50
CA GLY A 232 7.37 5.41 26.28
C GLY A 232 8.36 6.16 25.39
N THR A 233 9.37 6.75 26.02
CA THR A 233 10.22 7.76 25.39
C THR A 233 11.65 7.29 25.11
N THR A 234 12.11 6.25 25.80
CA THR A 234 13.51 5.84 25.76
C THR A 234 13.66 4.36 25.42
N PHE A 235 14.64 4.05 24.59
CA PHE A 235 15.16 2.70 24.40
C PHE A 235 16.57 2.60 24.98
N ALA A 236 16.85 1.50 25.67
CA ALA A 236 18.16 1.18 26.21
C ALA A 236 18.57 -0.24 25.81
N CYS A 237 19.70 -0.35 25.11
CA CYS A 237 20.38 -1.60 24.83
C CYS A 237 21.62 -1.68 25.73
N LYS A 238 21.58 -2.56 26.74
CA LYS A 238 22.71 -2.78 27.64
C LYS A 238 23.77 -3.67 26.99
N CYS A 239 24.98 -3.66 27.52
CA CYS A 239 26.04 -4.57 27.14
C CYS A 239 25.53 -6.03 27.04
N GLY A 240 25.83 -6.70 25.92
CA GLY A 240 25.39 -8.07 25.62
C GLY A 240 23.93 -8.21 25.17
N SER A 241 23.17 -7.12 25.03
CA SER A 241 21.81 -7.18 24.49
C SER A 241 21.81 -7.53 23.00
N PHE A 242 20.87 -8.38 22.58
CA PHE A 242 20.65 -8.79 21.20
C PHE A 242 21.88 -9.45 20.52
N PRO A 243 22.38 -10.58 21.05
CA PRO A 243 23.62 -11.20 20.59
C PRO A 243 23.57 -11.77 19.17
N GLN A 244 22.38 -12.12 18.66
CA GLN A 244 22.18 -12.71 17.32
C GLN A 244 21.24 -11.92 16.41
N LEU A 245 20.83 -10.71 16.82
CA LEU A 245 19.89 -9.92 16.04
C LEU A 245 20.56 -9.45 14.74
N GLU A 246 19.99 -9.83 13.60
CA GLU A 246 20.53 -9.52 12.27
C GLU A 246 19.76 -8.36 11.63
N GLU A 247 18.44 -8.26 11.88
CA GLU A 247 17.58 -7.22 11.32
C GLU A 247 16.67 -6.58 12.38
N LEU A 248 16.67 -5.24 12.42
CA LEU A 248 15.85 -4.44 13.31
C LEU A 248 15.02 -3.42 12.52
N TYR A 249 13.71 -3.43 12.73
CA TYR A 249 12.77 -2.50 12.10
C TYR A 249 11.99 -1.74 13.16
N LEU A 250 12.16 -0.42 13.18
CA LEU A 250 11.48 0.49 14.08
C LEU A 250 10.59 1.42 13.26
N ALA A 251 9.28 1.38 13.49
CA ALA A 251 8.32 2.19 12.73
C ALA A 251 7.31 2.89 13.63
N ASN A 252 6.99 4.15 13.32
CA ASN A 252 5.92 4.92 13.96
C ASN A 252 6.00 4.97 15.50
N LEU A 253 7.20 5.00 16.08
CA LEU A 253 7.39 5.15 17.53
C LEU A 253 7.31 6.63 17.89
N LYS A 254 6.08 7.13 18.03
CA LYS A 254 5.77 8.58 18.06
C LYS A 254 6.41 9.34 19.22
N ASN A 255 6.61 8.69 20.37
CA ASN A 255 7.12 9.30 21.59
C ASN A 255 8.61 9.01 21.83
N LEU A 256 9.21 8.10 21.05
CA LEU A 256 10.61 7.73 21.22
C LEU A 256 11.49 8.93 20.89
N ASN A 257 12.23 9.41 21.87
CA ASN A 257 13.10 10.59 21.77
C ASN A 257 14.57 10.29 22.06
N GLU A 258 14.86 9.19 22.77
CA GLU A 258 16.21 8.78 23.13
C GLU A 258 16.40 7.28 22.89
N TRP A 259 17.55 6.93 22.33
CA TRP A 259 17.97 5.55 22.16
C TRP A 259 19.43 5.41 22.55
N THR A 260 19.68 4.77 23.69
CA THR A 260 21.01 4.48 24.20
C THR A 260 21.42 3.06 23.83
N ILE A 261 22.66 2.92 23.36
CA ILE A 261 23.24 1.66 22.90
C ILE A 261 24.63 1.59 23.52
N GLU A 262 24.81 0.64 24.43
CA GLU A 262 26.11 0.37 25.06
C GLU A 262 26.99 -0.48 24.14
N GLU A 263 28.30 -0.50 24.43
CA GLU A 263 29.26 -1.35 23.72
C GLU A 263 28.87 -2.83 23.83
N GLU A 264 29.24 -3.62 22.82
CA GLU A 264 28.90 -5.06 22.69
C GLU A 264 27.39 -5.39 22.56
N SER A 265 26.51 -4.39 22.49
CA SER A 265 25.09 -4.61 22.15
C SER A 265 24.87 -4.63 20.63
N LEU A 266 23.82 -5.34 20.18
CA LEU A 266 23.45 -5.46 18.76
C LEU A 266 24.60 -6.00 17.87
N SER A 267 25.43 -6.89 18.41
CA SER A 267 26.73 -7.27 17.82
C SER A 267 26.64 -7.91 16.43
N CYS A 268 25.52 -8.55 16.07
CA CYS A 268 25.30 -9.17 14.76
C CYS A 268 24.41 -8.35 13.81
N LEU A 269 24.04 -7.11 14.16
CA LEU A 269 23.04 -6.34 13.43
C LEU A 269 23.58 -5.92 12.06
N LYS A 270 22.96 -6.40 10.98
CA LYS A 270 23.33 -6.12 9.60
C LYS A 270 22.45 -5.04 8.97
N LYS A 271 21.18 -5.00 9.35
CA LYS A 271 20.17 -4.12 8.77
C LYS A 271 19.34 -3.42 9.85
N LEU A 272 19.24 -2.10 9.74
CA LEU A 272 18.41 -1.25 10.58
C LEU A 272 17.50 -0.37 9.73
N GLU A 273 16.20 -0.46 9.94
CA GLU A 273 15.23 0.47 9.36
C GLU A 273 14.55 1.30 10.47
N ILE A 274 14.57 2.64 10.34
CA ILE A 274 13.94 3.57 11.30
C ILE A 274 12.98 4.50 10.55
N LEU A 275 11.68 4.26 10.69
CA LEU A 275 10.65 4.93 9.92
C LEU A 275 9.72 5.73 10.85
N ARG A 276 9.55 7.03 10.58
CA ARG A 276 8.55 7.90 11.21
C ARG A 276 8.64 8.01 12.74
N CYS A 277 9.85 7.91 13.30
CA CYS A 277 10.11 8.19 14.71
C CYS A 277 10.39 9.68 14.90
N LYS A 278 9.32 10.49 14.82
CA LYS A 278 9.39 11.96 14.70
C LYS A 278 9.99 12.69 15.90
N GLN A 279 10.12 12.06 17.06
CA GLN A 279 10.73 12.67 18.26
C GLN A 279 12.18 12.26 18.48
N LEU A 280 12.71 11.30 17.72
CA LEU A 280 14.11 10.86 17.83
C LEU A 280 15.01 11.85 17.09
N MET A 281 15.30 12.99 17.74
CA MET A 281 16.03 14.12 17.17
C MET A 281 17.53 13.84 16.98
N ARG A 282 18.10 12.97 17.82
CA ARG A 282 19.54 12.67 17.84
C ARG A 282 19.80 11.29 17.27
N PHE A 283 20.85 11.19 16.47
CA PHE A 283 21.36 9.91 16.01
C PHE A 283 21.97 9.14 17.19
N PRO A 284 21.58 7.87 17.43
CA PRO A 284 22.11 7.09 18.55
C PRO A 284 23.59 6.75 18.31
N LYS A 285 24.48 7.47 19.01
CA LYS A 285 25.94 7.36 18.82
C LYS A 285 26.48 5.94 19.10
N GLY A 286 25.81 5.15 19.92
CA GLY A 286 26.23 3.77 20.18
C GLY A 286 26.09 2.84 18.96
N LEU A 287 25.38 3.24 17.90
CA LEU A 287 25.45 2.53 16.61
C LEU A 287 26.87 2.54 16.01
N LEU A 288 27.75 3.44 16.43
CA LEU A 288 29.15 3.44 16.00
C LEU A 288 29.92 2.21 16.51
N PHE A 289 29.44 1.56 17.58
CA PHE A 289 30.02 0.31 18.09
C PHE A 289 29.56 -0.90 17.27
N VAL A 290 28.48 -0.76 16.50
CA VAL A 290 27.88 -1.84 15.70
C VAL A 290 28.57 -1.91 14.34
N THR A 291 29.78 -2.45 14.33
CA THR A 291 30.62 -2.57 13.12
C THR A 291 30.07 -3.50 12.05
N THR A 292 29.11 -4.36 12.41
CA THR A 292 28.44 -5.30 11.51
C THR A 292 27.31 -4.68 10.69
N LEU A 293 26.89 -3.45 11.01
CA LEU A 293 25.81 -2.76 10.32
C LEU A 293 26.23 -2.42 8.88
N VAL A 294 25.53 -2.97 7.91
CA VAL A 294 25.79 -2.75 6.47
C VAL A 294 24.71 -1.85 5.85
N GLU A 295 23.49 -1.93 6.37
CA GLU A 295 22.34 -1.21 5.82
C GLU A 295 21.63 -0.43 6.91
N LEU A 296 21.61 0.90 6.78
CA LEU A 296 20.77 1.79 7.56
C LEU A 296 19.82 2.53 6.64
N GLU A 297 18.53 2.30 6.81
CA GLU A 297 17.49 3.07 6.13
C GLU A 297 16.69 3.86 7.15
N TYR A 298 16.43 5.13 6.85
CA TYR A 298 15.57 5.95 7.68
C TYR A 298 14.69 6.86 6.84
N PHE A 299 13.46 7.07 7.30
CA PHE A 299 12.43 7.81 6.58
C PHE A 299 11.49 8.52 7.56
N GLY A 300 11.04 9.74 7.23
CA GLY A 300 10.13 10.50 8.10
C GLY A 300 10.71 10.83 9.48
N MET A 301 12.04 11.00 9.56
CA MET A 301 12.81 11.35 10.76
C MET A 301 13.07 12.86 10.84
N PRO A 302 13.39 13.42 12.03
CA PRO A 302 13.80 14.81 12.16
C PRO A 302 15.01 15.18 11.29
N LYS A 303 15.10 16.44 10.87
CA LYS A 303 16.19 16.92 10.00
C LYS A 303 17.55 16.78 10.67
N GLU A 304 17.61 17.04 11.97
CA GLU A 304 18.79 16.96 12.83
C GLU A 304 19.33 15.53 12.89
N PHE A 305 18.44 14.54 12.96
CA PHE A 305 18.80 13.12 12.90
C PHE A 305 19.48 12.81 11.57
N GLY A 306 18.87 13.23 10.46
CA GLY A 306 19.40 12.99 9.11
C GLY A 306 20.75 13.66 8.85
N GLN A 307 20.95 14.87 9.37
CA GLN A 307 22.24 15.58 9.28
C GLN A 307 23.35 14.86 10.05
N GLN A 308 23.06 14.38 11.27
CA GLN A 308 24.01 13.61 12.07
C GLN A 308 24.34 12.26 11.42
N ALA A 309 23.33 11.54 10.91
CA ALA A 309 23.52 10.30 10.17
C ALA A 309 24.43 10.51 8.95
N SER A 310 24.15 11.55 8.14
CA SER A 310 24.94 11.91 6.96
C SER A 310 26.38 12.25 7.30
N GLY A 311 26.61 12.99 8.39
CA GLY A 311 27.94 13.30 8.90
C GLY A 311 28.76 12.08 9.33
N LEU A 312 28.10 10.95 9.60
CA LEU A 312 28.71 9.66 9.94
C LEU A 312 28.83 8.72 8.74
N GLY A 313 28.57 9.21 7.52
CA GLY A 313 28.65 8.43 6.29
C GLY A 313 27.38 7.62 5.97
N TRP A 314 26.34 7.71 6.80
CA TRP A 314 25.06 7.07 6.52
C TRP A 314 24.21 7.95 5.62
N SER A 315 23.94 7.48 4.41
CA SER A 315 22.96 8.10 3.53
C SER A 315 21.74 7.19 3.38
N PRO A 316 20.53 7.75 3.24
CA PRO A 316 19.38 6.94 2.89
C PRO A 316 19.65 6.28 1.54
N ARG A 317 19.65 4.94 1.48
CA ARG A 317 19.75 4.19 0.21
C ARG A 317 18.70 4.64 -0.80
N TYR A 318 17.57 5.08 -0.29
CA TYR A 318 16.44 5.56 -1.04
C TYR A 318 16.26 7.05 -0.78
N ARG A 319 16.61 7.89 -1.76
CA ARG A 319 16.21 9.29 -1.75
C ARG A 319 14.74 9.37 -2.08
N LEU A 320 13.97 9.93 -1.16
CA LEU A 320 12.57 10.20 -1.42
C LEU A 320 12.42 11.08 -2.66
N PRO A 321 11.36 10.85 -3.44
CA PRO A 321 11.01 11.74 -4.52
C PRO A 321 10.81 13.17 -4.01
N HIS A 322 11.00 14.16 -4.88
CA HIS A 322 10.89 15.56 -4.49
C HIS A 322 9.47 15.89 -3.97
N TYR A 323 9.33 16.70 -2.92
CA TYR A 323 8.01 17.04 -2.34
C TYR A 323 7.13 15.85 -1.90
N PHE A 324 7.73 14.67 -1.72
CA PHE A 324 7.02 13.43 -1.48
C PHE A 324 5.98 13.50 -0.34
N GLU A 325 6.35 14.04 0.83
CA GLU A 325 5.46 14.08 2.00
C GLU A 325 4.15 14.81 1.69
N THR A 326 4.23 15.97 1.02
CA THR A 326 3.07 16.77 0.61
C THR A 326 2.23 16.10 -0.48
N ILE A 327 2.86 15.34 -1.38
CA ILE A 327 2.14 14.63 -2.44
C ILE A 327 1.37 13.44 -1.86
N VAL A 328 1.97 12.70 -0.92
CA VAL A 328 1.31 11.55 -0.30
C VAL A 328 0.12 11.93 0.56
N GLU A 329 0.14 13.10 1.19
CA GLU A 329 -1.04 13.64 1.90
C GLU A 329 -2.25 13.88 0.98
N GLN A 330 -2.04 14.03 -0.32
CA GLN A 330 -3.09 14.26 -1.33
C GLN A 330 -3.56 12.97 -2.02
N CYS A 331 -3.00 11.80 -1.65
CA CYS A 331 -3.37 10.53 -2.27
C CYS A 331 -4.78 10.09 -1.86
N ASP A 332 -5.58 9.67 -2.83
CA ASP A 332 -6.95 9.18 -2.60
C ASP A 332 -6.96 7.83 -1.86
N THR A 333 -5.88 7.07 -2.00
CA THR A 333 -5.68 5.77 -1.35
C THR A 333 -4.50 5.83 -0.39
N LEU A 334 -4.57 5.08 0.70
CA LEU A 334 -3.47 4.95 1.65
C LEU A 334 -2.24 4.34 0.95
N VAL A 335 -1.15 5.10 0.87
CA VAL A 335 0.13 4.60 0.35
C VAL A 335 0.79 3.72 1.43
N ASP A 336 1.02 2.43 1.11
CA ASP A 336 1.73 1.52 2.01
C ASP A 336 3.17 2.03 2.20
N THR A 337 3.44 2.44 3.41
CA THR A 337 4.69 3.07 3.85
C THR A 337 5.30 2.28 5.00
N SER A 338 4.90 1.01 5.12
CA SER A 338 5.41 0.04 6.11
C SER A 338 6.86 -0.35 5.87
N SER A 339 7.35 -0.19 4.64
CA SER A 339 8.74 -0.39 4.22
C SER A 339 9.05 0.48 3.00
N MET A 340 10.32 0.79 2.75
CA MET A 340 10.71 1.55 1.56
C MET A 340 10.39 0.80 0.26
N ASN A 341 10.59 -0.52 0.20
CA ASN A 341 10.29 -1.31 -1.02
C ASN A 341 8.83 -1.18 -1.45
N LYS A 342 7.89 -1.45 -0.54
CA LYS A 342 6.46 -1.29 -0.82
C LYS A 342 6.06 0.13 -1.19
N LEU A 343 6.71 1.12 -0.56
CA LEU A 343 6.49 2.51 -0.93
C LEU A 343 6.90 2.75 -2.39
N TYR A 344 8.10 2.35 -2.80
CA TYR A 344 8.53 2.50 -4.19
C TYR A 344 7.69 1.67 -5.16
N GLU A 345 7.26 0.46 -4.79
CA GLU A 345 6.33 -0.35 -5.59
C GLU A 345 5.01 0.40 -5.84
N HIS A 346 4.41 0.99 -4.80
CA HIS A 346 3.19 1.79 -4.95
C HIS A 346 3.42 3.04 -5.81
N LEU A 347 4.52 3.76 -5.58
CA LEU A 347 4.81 5.00 -6.30
C LEU A 347 5.22 4.74 -7.77
N THR A 348 5.87 3.63 -8.07
CA THR A 348 6.23 3.26 -9.46
C THR A 348 5.02 2.75 -10.24
N ALA A 349 4.09 2.03 -9.60
CA ALA A 349 2.80 1.69 -10.19
C ALA A 349 1.92 2.93 -10.45
N GLY A 350 2.04 3.92 -9.56
CA GLY A 350 1.33 5.19 -9.61
C GLY A 350 0.12 5.22 -8.68
N VAL A 351 -0.15 6.41 -8.13
CA VAL A 351 -1.21 6.68 -7.17
C VAL A 351 -2.09 7.81 -7.68
N PHE A 352 -3.38 7.75 -7.34
CA PHE A 352 -4.33 8.80 -7.72
C PHE A 352 -4.38 9.89 -6.64
N LEU A 353 -4.50 11.13 -7.10
CA LEU A 353 -4.63 12.32 -6.26
C LEU A 353 -5.92 13.08 -6.63
N ASN A 354 -6.39 13.89 -5.69
CA ASN A 354 -7.48 14.85 -5.89
C ASN A 354 -8.76 14.22 -6.46
N ASN A 355 -9.25 13.12 -5.85
CA ASN A 355 -10.42 12.36 -6.29
C ASN A 355 -10.29 11.84 -7.73
N LYS A 356 -9.16 11.19 -8.05
CA LYS A 356 -8.80 10.61 -9.34
C LYS A 356 -8.70 11.61 -10.49
N ARG A 357 -8.52 12.89 -10.16
CA ARG A 357 -8.31 13.97 -11.15
C ARG A 357 -6.85 14.04 -11.61
N GLN A 358 -5.94 13.50 -10.82
CA GLN A 358 -4.52 13.41 -11.18
C GLN A 358 -3.99 12.01 -10.87
N LYS A 359 -2.95 11.59 -11.60
CA LYS A 359 -2.13 10.42 -11.29
C LYS A 359 -0.70 10.88 -11.08
N TYR A 360 -0.07 10.40 -10.02
CA TYR A 360 1.32 10.65 -9.68
C TYR A 360 2.08 9.33 -9.67
N TRP A 361 3.25 9.29 -10.30
CA TRP A 361 4.16 8.16 -10.21
C TRP A 361 5.60 8.65 -10.24
N ILE A 362 6.53 7.72 -10.02
CA ILE A 362 7.97 8.02 -10.09
C ILE A 362 8.66 7.11 -11.09
N ILE A 363 9.67 7.67 -11.77
CA ILE A 363 10.55 6.92 -12.68
C ILE A 363 11.95 6.90 -12.06
N LYS A 364 12.57 5.72 -12.05
CA LYS A 364 13.94 5.53 -11.54
C LYS A 364 14.97 5.83 -12.64
N GLN A 365 16.00 6.59 -12.29
CA GLN A 365 17.19 6.85 -13.11
C GLN A 365 18.47 6.67 -12.26
N GLU A 366 19.64 6.85 -12.88
CA GLU A 366 20.95 6.69 -12.22
C GLU A 366 21.12 7.60 -11.00
N ASP A 367 20.56 8.82 -11.04
CA ASP A 367 20.69 9.84 -10.00
C ASP A 367 19.57 9.84 -8.95
N GLY A 368 18.52 9.03 -9.14
CA GLY A 368 17.43 8.87 -8.17
C GLY A 368 16.06 8.61 -8.79
N TYR A 369 15.02 8.95 -8.04
CA TYR A 369 13.62 8.85 -8.48
C TYR A 369 13.07 10.24 -8.84
N HIS A 370 12.41 10.32 -9.99
CA HIS A 370 11.88 11.56 -10.53
C HIS A 370 10.37 11.53 -10.62
N ASN A 371 9.74 12.60 -10.16
CA ASN A 371 8.28 12.72 -10.09
C ASN A 371 7.68 12.79 -11.49
N CYS A 372 6.50 12.22 -11.68
CA CYS A 372 5.75 12.28 -12.92
C CYS A 372 4.28 12.52 -12.60
N PHE A 373 3.57 13.24 -13.48
CA PHE A 373 2.17 13.56 -13.27
C PHE A 373 1.36 13.37 -14.54
N MET A 374 0.11 12.95 -14.36
CA MET A 374 -0.95 13.03 -15.35
C MET A 374 -2.07 13.86 -14.74
N LEU A 375 -2.39 14.99 -15.35
CA LEU A 375 -3.55 15.81 -15.02
C LEU A 375 -4.68 15.38 -15.96
N TYR A 376 -5.68 14.66 -15.44
CA TYR A 376 -6.77 14.20 -16.29
C TYR A 376 -7.62 15.37 -16.76
N ALA A 377 -8.30 15.19 -17.89
CA ALA A 377 -9.04 16.25 -18.55
C ALA A 377 -10.10 16.91 -17.65
N ILE A 378 -10.68 16.17 -16.70
CA ILE A 378 -11.60 16.70 -15.68
C ILE A 378 -10.97 17.76 -14.75
N ASP A 379 -9.65 17.75 -14.57
CA ASP A 379 -8.89 18.74 -13.78
C ASP A 379 -8.51 19.97 -14.61
N LEU A 380 -8.71 19.92 -15.92
CA LEU A 380 -8.45 21.00 -16.86
C LEU A 380 -9.78 21.73 -17.11
N PHE A 381 -9.95 22.91 -16.54
CA PHE A 381 -11.17 23.72 -16.73
C PHE A 381 -11.35 24.13 -18.21
N PRO A 382 -12.55 23.97 -18.78
CA PRO A 382 -13.04 24.82 -19.87
C PRO A 382 -13.70 26.06 -19.23
N LEU A 383 -13.02 27.20 -19.16
CA LEU A 383 -13.64 28.49 -18.78
C LEU A 383 -13.71 29.40 -20.03
N PRO A 384 -14.80 30.17 -20.20
CA PRO A 384 -14.90 31.13 -21.30
C PRO A 384 -13.86 32.25 -21.12
N LEU A 385 -13.41 32.82 -22.24
CA LEU A 385 -12.54 34.00 -22.26
C LEU A 385 -13.20 35.13 -21.47
N ASP A 386 -12.40 35.74 -20.60
CA ASP A 386 -12.76 36.88 -19.76
C ASP A 386 -12.87 38.13 -20.64
N ASP A 387 -13.98 38.27 -21.35
CA ASP A 387 -14.39 39.49 -22.06
C ASP A 387 -15.75 39.93 -21.50
N GLY A 388 -15.75 40.47 -20.27
CA GLY A 388 -16.63 41.54 -19.79
C GLY A 388 -18.14 41.55 -20.10
N LEU A 389 -18.73 40.46 -20.56
CA LEU A 389 -20.13 40.36 -20.96
C LEU A 389 -20.76 39.20 -20.19
N SER A 390 -21.53 39.56 -19.17
CA SER A 390 -22.49 38.69 -18.52
C SER A 390 -23.44 38.07 -19.56
N LEU A 391 -23.22 36.82 -19.94
CA LEU A 391 -24.23 35.95 -20.56
C LEU A 391 -23.86 34.48 -20.26
N GLY A 392 -24.86 33.71 -19.88
CA GLY A 392 -24.73 32.43 -19.18
C GLY A 392 -24.10 31.28 -19.97
N HIS A 393 -23.80 30.22 -19.23
CA HIS A 393 -23.60 28.84 -19.68
C HIS A 393 -22.86 28.66 -21.01
N LEU A 394 -21.59 28.25 -20.95
CA LEU A 394 -21.03 27.43 -22.04
C LEU A 394 -22.08 26.32 -22.33
N PRO A 395 -22.58 26.19 -23.57
CA PRO A 395 -23.61 25.20 -23.82
C PRO A 395 -22.99 23.82 -23.57
N TYR A 396 -23.71 22.99 -22.81
CA TYR A 396 -23.42 21.57 -22.55
C TYR A 396 -23.27 20.71 -23.82
N SER A 397 -23.13 21.30 -25.01
CA SER A 397 -23.16 20.67 -26.34
C SER A 397 -21.80 20.55 -27.02
N CYS A 398 -20.70 21.04 -26.43
CA CYS A 398 -19.39 21.06 -27.10
C CYS A 398 -18.50 19.85 -26.77
N TYR A 399 -18.73 19.20 -25.62
CA TYR A 399 -17.97 18.05 -25.18
C TYR A 399 -18.77 17.17 -24.21
N GLU A 400 -18.39 15.91 -24.10
CA GLU A 400 -18.98 14.91 -23.22
C GLU A 400 -17.89 14.26 -22.36
N TYR A 401 -18.23 13.94 -21.11
CA TYR A 401 -17.36 13.14 -20.25
C TYR A 401 -17.63 11.66 -20.48
N ILE A 402 -16.61 10.92 -20.89
CA ILE A 402 -16.68 9.47 -21.05
C ILE A 402 -15.76 8.80 -20.02
N LYS A 403 -16.18 7.63 -19.54
CA LYS A 403 -15.38 6.84 -18.59
C LYS A 403 -14.52 5.85 -19.35
N MET A 404 -13.24 5.80 -19.01
CA MET A 404 -12.27 4.85 -19.56
C MET A 404 -11.50 4.17 -18.44
N ALA A 405 -11.11 2.91 -18.64
CA ALA A 405 -10.27 2.19 -17.70
C ALA A 405 -8.79 2.50 -17.96
N GLU A 406 -8.06 2.83 -16.89
CA GLU A 406 -6.60 2.76 -16.87
C GLU A 406 -6.11 1.30 -16.90
N SER A 407 -4.81 1.11 -17.08
CA SER A 407 -4.16 -0.22 -17.12
C SER A 407 -4.40 -1.05 -15.85
N ASP A 408 -4.61 -0.41 -14.70
CA ASP A 408 -4.93 -1.04 -13.41
C ASP A 408 -6.44 -1.33 -13.25
N GLY A 409 -7.26 -0.98 -14.24
CA GLY A 409 -8.72 -1.10 -14.21
C GLY A 409 -9.43 0.05 -13.51
N THR A 410 -8.72 1.07 -13.02
CA THR A 410 -9.33 2.26 -12.42
C THR A 410 -10.06 3.06 -13.49
N LEU A 411 -11.35 3.36 -13.26
CA LEU A 411 -12.11 4.21 -14.16
C LEU A 411 -11.74 5.68 -13.96
N ILE A 412 -11.33 6.33 -15.05
CA ILE A 412 -11.04 7.76 -15.16
C ILE A 412 -12.04 8.43 -16.12
N GLU A 413 -12.25 9.74 -15.94
CA GLU A 413 -13.09 10.53 -16.81
C GLU A 413 -12.24 11.34 -17.80
N VAL A 414 -12.53 11.17 -19.08
CA VAL A 414 -11.86 11.85 -20.20
C VAL A 414 -12.89 12.66 -20.99
N ILE A 415 -12.42 13.62 -21.78
CA ILE A 415 -13.30 14.53 -22.54
C ILE A 415 -13.37 14.09 -24.00
N GLN A 416 -14.56 13.86 -24.53
CA GLN A 416 -14.80 13.67 -25.97
C GLN A 416 -15.43 14.94 -26.57
N VAL A 417 -14.90 15.44 -27.69
CA VAL A 417 -15.36 16.68 -28.34
C VAL A 417 -16.53 16.38 -29.32
N GLN A 418 -17.64 17.14 -29.28
CA GLN A 418 -18.92 16.79 -29.95
C GLN A 418 -19.49 17.83 -30.99
N GLN A 419 -18.96 19.07 -31.08
CA GLN A 419 -19.56 20.35 -31.60
C GLN A 419 -20.46 20.47 -32.87
N PRO A 420 -21.15 21.65 -33.01
CA PRO A 420 -21.06 22.49 -34.23
C PRO A 420 -20.83 24.03 -34.01
N PHE A 421 -19.87 24.60 -34.77
CA PHE A 421 -19.58 26.03 -35.08
C PHE A 421 -19.30 27.07 -33.96
N GLY A 422 -18.11 27.69 -34.00
CA GLY A 422 -17.79 28.98 -33.38
C GLY A 422 -17.07 28.94 -32.03
N CYS A 423 -17.00 27.78 -31.37
CA CYS A 423 -16.23 27.62 -30.14
C CYS A 423 -14.82 27.13 -30.46
N ASN A 424 -13.81 28.00 -30.35
CA ASN A 424 -12.42 27.57 -30.26
C ASN A 424 -12.29 26.72 -28.98
N GLY A 425 -12.39 25.39 -29.09
CA GLY A 425 -12.34 24.47 -27.96
C GLY A 425 -11.08 24.74 -27.13
N PHE A 426 -11.25 25.33 -25.96
CA PHE A 426 -10.16 25.85 -25.14
C PHE A 426 -10.10 25.03 -23.86
N ILE A 427 -9.10 24.16 -23.76
CA ILE A 427 -8.80 23.45 -22.50
C ILE A 427 -7.70 24.21 -21.79
N ARG A 428 -7.89 24.51 -20.50
CA ARG A 428 -6.87 25.16 -19.69
C ARG A 428 -6.67 24.43 -18.36
N GLY A 429 -5.42 24.11 -18.06
CA GLY A 429 -4.98 23.54 -16.79
C GLY A 429 -4.12 24.50 -15.99
N LYS A 430 -4.03 24.23 -14.68
CA LYS A 430 -3.00 24.83 -13.82
C LYS A 430 -2.27 23.72 -13.07
N PHE A 431 -0.95 23.88 -12.94
CA PHE A 431 -0.09 22.94 -12.22
C PHE A 431 0.92 23.69 -11.35
N ASP A 432 1.24 23.14 -10.18
CA ASP A 432 2.25 23.72 -9.28
C ASP A 432 3.60 23.05 -9.52
N THR A 433 4.53 23.74 -10.19
CA THR A 433 5.81 23.12 -10.60
C THR A 433 6.75 22.83 -9.42
N ARG A 434 6.42 23.27 -8.19
CA ARG A 434 7.15 22.86 -6.99
C ARG A 434 7.10 21.35 -6.74
N TYR A 435 6.10 20.66 -7.31
CA TYR A 435 6.02 19.21 -7.24
C TYR A 435 6.96 18.49 -8.23
N LEU A 436 7.69 19.19 -9.10
CA LEU A 436 8.64 18.57 -10.04
C LEU A 436 10.04 18.44 -9.43
N SER A 437 10.74 17.34 -9.70
CA SER A 437 12.09 17.11 -9.18
C SER A 437 13.09 18.19 -9.63
N MET A 438 13.91 18.66 -8.69
CA MET A 438 14.92 19.69 -8.91
C MET A 438 16.07 19.17 -9.79
N GLY A 439 16.62 20.03 -10.65
CA GLY A 439 17.75 19.71 -11.52
C GLY A 439 17.38 18.97 -12.82
N ILE A 440 16.08 18.68 -13.03
CA ILE A 440 15.59 17.89 -14.17
C ILE A 440 14.83 18.76 -15.16
N THR A 441 14.90 18.38 -16.43
CA THR A 441 14.07 18.96 -17.49
C THR A 441 12.82 18.11 -17.67
N TYR A 442 11.65 18.73 -17.67
CA TYR A 442 10.35 18.09 -17.85
C TYR A 442 9.76 18.44 -19.20
N GLU A 443 9.10 17.47 -19.82
CA GLU A 443 8.23 17.66 -20.97
C GLU A 443 6.77 17.67 -20.51
N VAL A 444 6.03 18.66 -21.01
CA VAL A 444 4.59 18.81 -20.80
C VAL A 444 3.91 18.53 -22.13
N ALA A 445 3.03 17.52 -22.19
CA ALA A 445 2.35 17.14 -23.42
C ALA A 445 0.88 16.80 -23.17
N PHE A 446 0.01 17.13 -24.12
CA PHE A 446 -1.38 16.65 -24.10
C PHE A 446 -1.44 15.22 -24.63
N VAL A 447 -2.23 14.37 -23.97
CA VAL A 447 -2.49 13.00 -24.39
C VAL A 447 -3.90 12.93 -24.98
N ILE A 448 -3.99 12.72 -26.28
CA ILE A 448 -5.25 12.72 -27.03
C ILE A 448 -5.35 11.50 -27.94
N MET A 449 -6.56 11.18 -28.39
CA MET A 449 -6.85 10.14 -29.39
C MET A 449 -7.80 10.74 -30.42
N LEU A 450 -7.55 10.46 -31.70
CA LEU A 450 -8.37 10.94 -32.82
C LEU A 450 -9.19 9.78 -33.36
N LEU A 451 -10.52 9.84 -33.23
CA LEU A 451 -11.40 8.75 -33.68
C LEU A 451 -11.57 8.77 -35.20
N GLU A 452 -11.25 7.65 -35.86
CA GLU A 452 -11.30 7.57 -37.32
C GLU A 452 -12.71 7.80 -37.88
N ALA A 453 -13.72 7.27 -37.20
CA ALA A 453 -15.12 7.36 -37.59
C ALA A 453 -15.70 8.79 -37.58
N VAL A 454 -15.01 9.76 -36.97
CA VAL A 454 -15.54 11.12 -36.70
C VAL A 454 -14.69 12.22 -37.36
N CYS A 455 -13.40 11.98 -37.56
CA CYS A 455 -12.47 12.93 -38.21
C CYS A 455 -12.63 12.94 -39.75
N ALA A 456 -13.68 13.59 -40.26
CA ALA A 456 -14.03 13.60 -41.68
C ALA A 456 -13.63 14.87 -42.48
N ARG A 457 -13.01 15.89 -41.85
CA ARG A 457 -12.65 17.16 -42.53
C ARG A 457 -11.29 17.70 -42.08
N PRO A 458 -10.50 18.33 -42.97
CA PRO A 458 -9.29 19.07 -42.61
C PRO A 458 -9.64 20.33 -41.80
N ILE A 459 -8.95 20.54 -40.68
CA ILE A 459 -9.18 21.62 -39.69
C ILE A 459 -7.80 22.19 -39.27
N PRO A 460 -7.69 23.47 -38.90
CA PRO A 460 -6.43 24.08 -38.42
C PRO A 460 -5.71 23.27 -37.34
N ALA A 461 -4.38 23.38 -37.34
CA ALA A 461 -3.48 22.66 -36.45
C ALA A 461 -3.81 22.91 -34.96
N ALA A 462 -3.60 21.89 -34.14
CA ALA A 462 -3.78 22.00 -32.70
C ALA A 462 -2.64 22.83 -32.10
N VAL A 463 -2.98 23.84 -31.30
CA VAL A 463 -2.00 24.69 -30.63
C VAL A 463 -1.97 24.34 -29.15
N CYS A 464 -0.86 23.73 -28.73
CA CYS A 464 -0.55 23.43 -27.34
C CYS A 464 0.32 24.55 -26.77
N GLY A 465 0.12 24.92 -25.51
CA GLY A 465 0.96 25.92 -24.88
C GLY A 465 1.12 25.76 -23.38
N ILE A 466 2.21 26.33 -22.89
CA ILE A 466 2.49 26.50 -21.46
C ILE A 466 2.87 27.95 -21.18
N ALA A 467 2.45 28.50 -20.04
CA ALA A 467 2.77 29.85 -19.62
C ALA A 467 2.89 29.95 -18.09
N PHE A 468 3.83 30.73 -17.59
CA PHE A 468 3.95 30.99 -16.16
C PHE A 468 3.15 32.23 -15.75
N ALA A 469 2.38 32.11 -14.65
CA ALA A 469 1.72 33.27 -14.05
C ALA A 469 2.76 34.16 -13.35
N ARG A 470 2.80 35.45 -13.70
CA ARG A 470 3.58 36.47 -12.95
C ARG A 470 2.66 37.30 -12.04
N PRO A 471 3.17 37.84 -10.92
CA PRO A 471 2.42 38.76 -10.06
C PRO A 471 2.08 40.11 -10.72
N SER A 472 2.81 40.51 -11.76
CA SER A 472 2.60 41.73 -12.54
C SER A 472 1.77 41.45 -13.80
N LEU A 473 1.03 42.45 -14.30
CA LEU A 473 0.19 42.47 -15.54
C LEU A 473 0.87 42.04 -16.87
N HIS A 474 2.11 41.53 -16.83
CA HIS A 474 2.82 40.99 -18.00
C HIS A 474 2.84 39.46 -17.95
N GLU A 475 2.46 38.82 -19.06
CA GLU A 475 2.58 37.37 -19.22
C GLU A 475 4.02 36.90 -18.94
N GLY A 476 4.16 35.81 -18.16
CA GLY A 476 5.47 35.20 -17.91
C GLY A 476 6.03 34.48 -19.14
N PRO A 477 7.22 33.85 -19.02
CA PRO A 477 7.75 33.04 -20.11
C PRO A 477 6.72 31.99 -20.55
N SER A 478 6.47 31.93 -21.85
CA SER A 478 5.48 31.05 -22.47
C SER A 478 6.07 30.33 -23.67
N GLN A 479 5.55 29.14 -23.96
CA GLN A 479 5.86 28.34 -25.15
C GLN A 479 4.53 27.97 -25.80
N LYS A 480 4.50 28.00 -27.12
CA LYS A 480 3.37 27.52 -27.93
C LYS A 480 3.92 26.66 -29.06
N HIS A 481 3.27 25.53 -29.29
CA HIS A 481 3.62 24.58 -30.33
C HIS A 481 2.38 24.25 -31.13
N GLU A 482 2.49 24.40 -32.44
CA GLU A 482 1.43 24.07 -33.40
C GLU A 482 1.70 22.68 -33.98
N HIS A 483 0.67 21.83 -33.97
CA HIS A 483 0.74 20.44 -34.39
C HIS A 483 -0.27 20.16 -35.49
N SER A 484 0.23 19.76 -36.66
CA SER A 484 -0.63 19.14 -37.67
C SER A 484 -1.22 17.84 -37.12
N LEU A 485 -2.53 17.68 -37.23
CA LEU A 485 -3.25 16.48 -36.83
C LEU A 485 -3.48 15.51 -37.99
N ASP A 486 -3.28 15.94 -39.24
CA ASP A 486 -3.59 15.16 -40.44
C ASP A 486 -2.71 13.91 -40.57
N ASP A 487 -1.44 14.00 -40.15
CA ASP A 487 -0.45 12.91 -40.24
C ASP A 487 -0.35 12.07 -38.96
N LYS A 488 -1.24 12.29 -37.97
CA LYS A 488 -1.21 11.58 -36.70
C LYS A 488 -2.01 10.26 -36.79
N PRO A 489 -1.57 9.20 -36.11
CA PRO A 489 -2.30 7.94 -36.09
C PRO A 489 -3.68 8.13 -35.45
N LYS A 490 -4.67 7.47 -36.03
CA LYS A 490 -6.07 7.47 -35.58
C LYS A 490 -6.31 6.25 -34.69
N ASP A 491 -7.27 6.36 -33.78
CA ASP A 491 -7.64 5.35 -32.77
C ASP A 491 -6.49 4.91 -31.85
N GLU A 492 -5.40 5.69 -31.80
CA GLU A 492 -4.26 5.52 -30.92
C GLU A 492 -4.05 6.76 -30.02
N TRP A 493 -3.47 6.55 -28.84
CA TRP A 493 -3.09 7.66 -27.96
C TRP A 493 -1.81 8.34 -28.47
N ILE A 494 -1.91 9.62 -28.78
CA ILE A 494 -0.79 10.45 -29.23
C ILE A 494 -0.44 11.53 -28.19
N ARG A 495 0.83 11.93 -28.18
CA ARG A 495 1.34 13.03 -27.34
C ARG A 495 1.58 14.27 -28.18
N LEU A 496 0.96 15.38 -27.80
CA LEU A 496 1.19 16.70 -28.41
C LEU A 496 1.99 17.57 -27.44
N LEU A 497 3.24 17.86 -27.80
CA LEU A 497 4.14 18.69 -26.99
C LEU A 497 3.55 20.08 -26.74
N ALA A 498 3.41 20.47 -25.48
CA ALA A 498 3.05 21.83 -25.09
C ALA A 498 4.29 22.67 -24.78
N GLY A 499 5.31 22.08 -24.16
CA GLY A 499 6.61 22.70 -23.95
C GLY A 499 7.50 21.96 -22.96
N ARG A 500 8.67 22.53 -22.68
CA ARG A 500 9.66 21.96 -21.75
C ARG A 500 10.00 22.91 -20.60
N LEU A 501 10.22 22.35 -19.41
CA LEU A 501 10.47 23.07 -18.17
C LEU A 501 11.80 22.62 -17.57
N LYS A 502 12.70 23.54 -17.22
CA LYS A 502 13.95 23.20 -16.53
C LYS A 502 13.85 23.61 -15.06
N MET A 503 13.96 22.65 -14.14
CA MET A 503 13.89 22.93 -12.71
C MET A 503 15.28 23.27 -12.14
N PRO A 504 15.43 24.31 -11.30
CA PRO A 504 14.40 25.16 -10.67
C PRO A 504 14.06 26.47 -11.42
N GLN A 505 14.59 26.66 -12.64
CA GLN A 505 14.40 27.91 -13.40
C GLN A 505 12.91 28.24 -13.65
N ASN A 506 12.08 27.20 -13.72
CA ASN A 506 10.66 27.28 -14.02
C ASN A 506 9.77 26.95 -12.80
N THR A 507 9.87 27.74 -11.73
CA THR A 507 9.11 27.55 -10.49
C THR A 507 7.83 28.41 -10.42
N GLY A 508 6.73 27.84 -9.92
CA GLY A 508 5.46 28.55 -9.67
C GLY A 508 4.23 27.84 -10.25
N LYS A 509 3.17 28.60 -10.49
CA LYS A 509 1.95 28.09 -11.14
C LYS A 509 2.11 28.11 -12.66
N LEU A 510 2.23 26.92 -13.24
CA LEU A 510 2.21 26.67 -14.67
C LEU A 510 0.77 26.66 -15.16
N GLN A 511 0.48 27.45 -16.19
CA GLN A 511 -0.75 27.36 -16.95
C GLN A 511 -0.49 26.55 -18.21
N ILE A 512 -1.43 25.68 -18.56
CA ILE A 512 -1.32 24.78 -19.70
C ILE A 512 -2.57 24.99 -20.55
N SER A 513 -2.45 25.07 -21.87
CA SER A 513 -3.59 25.32 -22.75
C SER A 513 -3.54 24.49 -24.02
N LEU A 514 -4.72 24.09 -24.52
CA LEU A 514 -4.88 23.43 -25.81
C LEU A 514 -6.06 24.04 -26.56
N THR A 515 -5.83 24.37 -27.83
CA THR A 515 -6.84 24.92 -28.76
C THR A 515 -6.76 24.25 -30.12
N GLY A 516 -7.83 24.34 -30.92
CA GLY A 516 -7.83 23.84 -32.30
C GLY A 516 -8.04 22.33 -32.41
N ILE A 517 -8.80 21.73 -31.50
CA ILE A 517 -9.08 20.30 -31.51
C ILE A 517 -10.34 19.99 -32.33
N GLN A 518 -10.31 18.88 -33.07
CA GLN A 518 -11.41 18.41 -33.91
C GLN A 518 -12.54 17.74 -33.09
N PRO A 519 -13.81 17.81 -33.57
CA PRO A 519 -14.86 16.91 -33.10
C PRO A 519 -14.45 15.44 -33.25
N GLY A 520 -14.80 14.61 -32.27
CA GLY A 520 -14.38 13.21 -32.21
C GLY A 520 -13.03 12.96 -31.55
N ALA A 521 -12.26 14.01 -31.23
CA ALA A 521 -11.07 13.83 -30.41
C ALA A 521 -11.45 13.48 -28.97
N ILE A 522 -10.75 12.50 -28.40
CA ILE A 522 -10.81 12.16 -26.99
C ILE A 522 -9.55 12.69 -26.33
N ILE A 523 -9.70 13.42 -25.23
CA ILE A 523 -8.63 14.10 -24.52
C ILE A 523 -8.54 13.45 -23.15
N LYS A 524 -7.45 12.74 -22.93
CA LYS A 524 -7.17 12.09 -21.65
C LYS A 524 -6.74 13.12 -20.61
N GLY A 525 -5.92 14.08 -21.01
CA GLY A 525 -5.36 15.09 -20.12
C GLY A 525 -3.96 15.55 -20.54
N VAL A 526 -3.17 15.99 -19.56
CA VAL A 526 -1.79 16.46 -19.74
C VAL A 526 -0.84 15.59 -18.95
N ILE A 527 0.19 15.06 -19.62
CA ILE A 527 1.28 14.33 -19.00
C ILE A 527 2.49 15.26 -18.79
N ILE A 528 3.13 15.13 -17.63
CA ILE A 528 4.34 15.87 -17.22
C ILE A 528 5.37 14.83 -16.78
N GLU A 529 6.40 14.63 -17.59
CA GLU A 529 7.42 13.60 -17.38
C GLU A 529 8.83 14.19 -17.56
N PRO A 530 9.83 13.65 -16.86
CA PRO A 530 11.21 14.05 -17.05
C PRO A 530 11.75 13.57 -18.41
N VAL A 531 12.60 14.38 -19.04
CA VAL A 531 13.33 14.06 -20.27
C VAL A 531 14.80 13.93 -19.93
N PHE A 532 15.40 12.82 -20.36
CA PHE A 532 16.80 12.49 -20.14
C PHE A 532 17.56 12.53 -21.47
#